data_AF-A0A654TFQ4-F1
#
_entry.id   AF-A0A654TFQ4-F1
#
_cell.length_a   1.000
_cell.length_b   1.000
_cell.length_c   1.000
_cell.angle_alpha   90.00
_cell.angle_beta   90.00
_cell.angle_gamma   90.00
#
_symmetry.space_group_name_H-M   'P 1'
#
loop_
_entity.id
_entity.type
_entity.pdbx_description
1 polymer ?
#
loop_
_entity_poly.entity_id
_entity_poly.type
_entity_poly.pdbx_seq_one_letter_code
_entity_poly.pdbx_strand_id
1 'polypeptide(L)'
;MAVEPIIWRTYAQTLPPDAIETTIAGHRAAQYWVRKPTYHNSFWYSSCMVTFKTSYGVIQQSLFYSTVYSEPDVDCPSTNLQRANDLVPYYRF
;
A
#
# COMPACT_ATOMS: atom_id res chain seq x y z
N MET A 1 -4.84 -6.16 6.82
CA MET A 1 -3.99 -6.00 5.62
C MET A 1 -4.63 -6.79 4.48
N ALA A 2 -4.56 -6.29 3.25
CA ALA A 2 -5.00 -7.01 2.06
C ALA A 2 -3.99 -6.82 0.92
N VAL A 3 -3.84 -7.83 0.06
CA VAL A 3 -2.98 -7.81 -1.13
C VAL A 3 -3.83 -8.22 -2.32
N GLU A 4 -3.82 -7.40 -3.37
CA GLU A 4 -4.71 -7.58 -4.52
C GLU A 4 -3.92 -7.38 -5.83
N PRO A 5 -3.94 -8.34 -6.77
CA PRO A 5 -3.50 -8.10 -8.13
C PRO A 5 -4.60 -7.36 -8.91
N ILE A 6 -4.24 -6.25 -9.55
CA ILE A 6 -5.15 -5.43 -10.36
C ILE A 6 -4.62 -5.43 -11.79
N ILE A 7 -5.30 -6.17 -12.67
CA ILE A 7 -4.87 -6.40 -14.06
C ILE A 7 -5.39 -5.36 -15.05
N TRP A 8 -6.45 -4.63 -14.69
CA TRP A 8 -7.14 -3.70 -15.60
C TRP A 8 -6.62 -2.26 -15.50
N ARG A 9 -5.67 -1.98 -14.60
CA ARG A 9 -5.13 -0.64 -14.35
C ARG A 9 -3.61 -0.64 -14.49
N THR A 10 -3.06 0.39 -15.13
CA THR A 10 -1.61 0.56 -15.23
C THR A 10 -1.03 1.16 -13.96
N TYR A 11 0.28 0.99 -13.78
CA TYR A 11 1.02 1.58 -12.66
C TYR A 11 0.84 3.10 -12.58
N ALA A 12 1.05 3.82 -13.70
CA ALA A 12 0.92 5.29 -13.73
C ALA A 12 -0.51 5.77 -13.43
N GLN A 13 -1.55 5.04 -13.87
CA GLN A 13 -2.96 5.37 -13.55
C GLN A 13 -3.34 5.08 -12.09
N THR A 14 -2.53 4.30 -11.37
CA THR A 14 -2.80 3.91 -9.98
C THR A 14 -2.24 4.92 -8.98
N LEU A 15 -1.14 5.59 -9.33
CA LEU A 15 -0.44 6.45 -8.38
C LEU A 15 -1.18 7.78 -8.16
N PRO A 16 -1.47 8.15 -6.91
CA PRO A 16 -1.90 9.50 -6.61
C PRO A 16 -0.71 10.49 -6.77
N PRO A 17 -0.97 11.79 -6.89
CA PRO A 17 0.07 12.81 -7.10
C PRO A 17 1.12 12.88 -5.98
N ASP A 18 0.77 12.45 -4.77
CA ASP A 18 1.63 12.43 -3.58
C ASP A 18 2.35 11.09 -3.37
N ALA A 19 2.30 10.18 -4.36
CA ALA A 19 2.99 8.90 -4.26
C ALA A 19 4.51 9.04 -4.30
N ILE A 20 5.17 8.33 -3.39
CA ILE A 20 6.62 8.24 -3.32
C ILE A 20 7.05 6.97 -4.03
N GLU A 21 7.63 7.14 -5.22
CA GLU A 21 8.23 6.02 -5.96
C GLU A 21 9.50 5.53 -5.27
N THR A 22 9.67 4.20 -5.25
CA THR A 22 10.78 3.51 -4.60
C THR A 22 11.07 2.19 -5.32
N THR A 23 12.05 1.44 -4.83
CA THR A 23 12.37 0.10 -5.29
C THR A 23 12.39 -0.84 -4.10
N ILE A 24 11.64 -1.94 -4.17
CA ILE A 24 11.55 -2.95 -3.11
C ILE A 24 12.04 -4.26 -3.70
N ALA A 25 13.12 -4.80 -3.14
CA ALA A 25 13.78 -6.02 -3.62
C ALA A 25 14.03 -6.04 -5.15
N GLY A 26 14.45 -4.89 -5.72
CA GLY A 26 14.75 -4.74 -7.14
C GLY A 26 13.55 -4.47 -8.05
N HIS A 27 12.32 -4.46 -7.51
CA HIS A 27 11.10 -4.19 -8.28
C HIS A 27 10.61 -2.75 -8.05
N ARG A 28 10.18 -2.09 -9.13
CA ARG A 28 9.61 -0.73 -9.06
C ARG A 28 8.30 -0.76 -8.28
N ALA A 29 8.23 0.06 -7.25
CA ALA A 29 7.08 0.16 -6.36
C ALA A 29 6.84 1.62 -5.95
N ALA A 30 5.66 1.93 -5.43
CA ALA A 30 5.36 3.23 -4.85
C ALA A 30 4.63 3.07 -3.52
N GLN A 31 4.88 4.00 -2.62
CA GLN A 31 4.23 4.10 -1.32
C GLN A 31 3.40 5.37 -1.26
N TYR A 32 2.18 5.28 -0.72
CA TYR A 32 1.33 6.44 -0.53
C TYR A 32 0.31 6.22 0.57
N TRP A 33 -0.18 7.33 1.11
CA TRP A 33 -1.25 7.33 2.08
C TRP A 33 -2.60 7.39 1.37
N VAL A 34 -3.58 6.71 1.94
CA VAL A 34 -4.97 6.81 1.54
C VAL A 34 -5.78 7.13 2.77
N ARG A 35 -6.18 8.40 2.88
CA ARG A 35 -7.12 8.84 3.90
C ARG A 35 -8.52 8.81 3.30
N LYS A 36 -9.28 7.75 3.58
CA LYS A 36 -10.71 7.73 3.25
C LYS A 36 -11.50 8.34 4.40
N PRO A 37 -12.48 9.22 4.15
CA PRO A 37 -13.44 9.59 5.18
C PRO A 37 -14.22 8.34 5.60
N THR A 38 -14.16 7.97 6.87
CA THR A 38 -14.95 6.86 7.40
C THR A 38 -16.34 7.33 7.79
N TYR A 39 -17.19 6.38 8.19
CA TYR A 39 -18.46 6.67 8.84
C TYR A 39 -18.26 7.69 9.98
N HIS A 40 -19.08 8.74 10.01
CA HIS A 40 -18.97 9.93 10.86
C HIS A 40 -17.71 10.82 10.72
N ASN A 41 -16.96 10.77 9.60
CA ASN A 41 -15.75 11.59 9.38
C ASN A 41 -14.70 11.45 10.51
N SER A 42 -14.61 10.26 11.09
CA SER A 42 -13.58 9.95 12.07
C SER A 42 -12.21 9.93 11.40
N PHE A 43 -11.31 10.82 11.82
CA PHE A 43 -9.90 10.86 11.39
C PHE A 43 -9.04 9.76 12.03
N TRP A 44 -9.68 8.91 12.86
CA TRP A 44 -9.04 7.84 13.62
C TRP A 44 -8.64 6.64 12.77
N TYR A 45 -9.13 6.50 11.54
CA TYR A 45 -8.78 5.40 10.64
C TYR A 45 -7.96 5.93 9.47
N SER A 46 -6.82 5.30 9.25
CA SER A 46 -5.92 5.65 8.16
C SER A 46 -5.51 4.38 7.43
N SER A 47 -5.15 4.55 6.16
CA SER A 47 -4.59 3.46 5.37
C SER A 47 -3.40 3.93 4.57
N CYS A 48 -2.49 3.00 4.31
CA CYS A 48 -1.35 3.23 3.44
C CYS A 48 -1.24 2.06 2.46
N MET A 49 -0.63 2.34 1.31
CA MET A 49 -0.55 1.43 0.17
C MET A 49 0.90 1.30 -0.26
N VAL A 50 1.29 0.07 -0.63
CA VAL A 50 2.48 -0.23 -1.43
C VAL A 50 1.97 -0.83 -2.73
N THR A 51 2.29 -0.19 -3.85
CA THR A 51 1.89 -0.67 -5.18
C THR A 51 3.11 -1.05 -5.97
N PHE A 52 3.18 -2.29 -6.43
CA PHE A 52 4.23 -2.80 -7.30
C PHE A 52 3.82 -2.71 -8.77
N LYS A 53 4.77 -2.35 -9.63
CA LYS A 53 4.60 -2.46 -11.09
C LYS A 53 4.85 -3.89 -11.51
N THR A 54 3.89 -4.49 -12.22
CA THR A 54 4.04 -5.79 -12.88
C THR A 54 3.87 -5.64 -14.40
N SER A 55 4.22 -6.68 -15.15
CA SER A 55 4.02 -6.83 -16.58
C SER A 55 2.55 -6.91 -16.97
N TYR A 56 1.70 -7.37 -16.05
CA TYR A 56 0.27 -7.59 -16.27
C TYR A 56 -0.63 -6.54 -15.60
N GLY A 57 -0.06 -5.52 -14.94
CA GLY A 57 -0.81 -4.49 -14.22
C GLY A 57 -0.07 -4.02 -12.98
N VAL A 58 -0.71 -4.15 -11.82
CA VAL A 58 -0.11 -3.84 -10.52
C VAL A 58 -0.47 -4.88 -9.46
N ILE A 59 0.38 -5.01 -8.45
CA ILE A 59 0.01 -5.65 -7.17
C ILE A 59 -0.10 -4.54 -6.13
N GLN A 60 -1.26 -4.42 -5.50
CA GLN A 60 -1.53 -3.42 -4.48
C GLN A 60 -1.63 -4.08 -3.10
N GLN A 61 -0.79 -3.64 -2.17
CA GLN A 61 -0.81 -4.06 -0.77
C GLN A 61 -1.30 -2.92 0.11
N SER A 62 -2.41 -3.15 0.79
CA SER A 62 -3.09 -2.18 1.65
C SER A 62 -2.98 -2.56 3.11
N LEU A 63 -2.57 -1.60 3.94
CA LEU A 63 -2.63 -1.70 5.40
C LEU A 63 -3.65 -0.68 5.91
N PHE A 64 -4.58 -1.17 6.72
CA PHE A 64 -5.61 -0.37 7.39
C PHE A 64 -5.36 -0.44 8.88
N TYR A 65 -5.39 0.70 9.55
CA TYR A 65 -5.19 0.78 10.99
C TYR A 65 -5.98 1.95 11.58
N SER A 66 -6.08 1.97 12.91
CA SER A 66 -6.62 3.08 13.67
C SER A 66 -5.57 3.72 14.56
N THR A 67 -5.49 5.05 14.56
CA THR A 67 -4.55 5.82 15.39
C THR A 67 -4.89 5.82 16.89
N VAL A 68 -6.02 5.23 17.30
CA VAL A 68 -6.39 5.09 18.73
C VAL A 68 -6.84 3.69 19.13
N TYR A 69 -7.26 2.87 18.18
CA TYR A 69 -7.74 1.52 18.46
C TYR A 69 -6.77 0.41 18.04
N SER A 70 -5.77 0.70 17.21
CA SER A 70 -4.76 -0.31 16.84
C SER A 70 -3.70 -0.40 17.93
N GLU A 71 -3.53 -1.60 18.48
CA GLU A 71 -2.46 -1.95 19.41
C GLU A 71 -1.67 -3.14 18.81
N PRO A 72 -0.36 -3.01 18.60
CA PRO A 72 0.46 -1.81 18.84
C PRO A 72 0.14 -0.66 17.88
N ASP A 73 0.52 0.56 18.26
CA ASP A 73 0.53 1.67 17.31
C ASP A 73 1.48 1.33 16.17
N VAL A 74 0.95 1.37 14.94
CA VAL A 74 1.68 0.94 13.74
C VAL A 74 2.02 2.17 12.92
N ASP A 75 3.32 2.39 12.74
CA ASP A 75 3.75 3.28 11.67
C ASP A 75 3.45 2.60 10.33
N CYS A 76 2.36 3.02 9.69
CA CYS A 76 1.77 2.30 8.57
C CYS A 76 2.76 2.11 7.41
N PRO A 77 3.47 3.14 6.90
CA PRO A 77 4.35 2.99 5.75
C PRO A 77 5.51 2.04 6.04
N SER A 78 6.17 2.18 7.20
CA SER A 78 7.29 1.30 7.57
C SER A 78 6.83 -0.15 7.76
N THR A 79 5.70 -0.36 8.43
CA THR A 79 5.11 -1.69 8.62
C THR A 79 4.70 -2.32 7.30
N ASN A 80 4.04 -1.55 6.43
CA ASN A 80 3.60 -2.03 5.12
C ASN A 80 4.80 -2.31 4.21
N LEU A 81 5.85 -1.48 4.27
CA LEU A 81 7.11 -1.70 3.54
C LEU A 81 7.84 -2.95 4.04
N GLN A 82 7.90 -3.18 5.35
CA GLN A 82 8.48 -4.40 5.91
C GLN A 82 7.73 -5.63 5.37
N ARG A 83 6.40 -5.62 5.47
CA ARG A 83 5.56 -6.71 4.96
C ARG A 83 5.68 -6.88 3.45
N ALA A 84 5.87 -5.79 2.70
CA ALA A 84 6.13 -5.86 1.28
C ALA A 84 7.44 -6.59 1.00
N ASN A 85 8.53 -6.30 1.73
CA ASN A 85 9.80 -7.03 1.58
C ASN A 85 9.65 -8.52 1.94
N ASP A 86 8.88 -8.85 2.97
CA ASP A 86 8.60 -10.25 3.34
C ASP A 86 7.81 -11.00 2.26
N LEU A 87 6.90 -10.29 1.57
CA LEU A 87 5.96 -10.89 0.62
C LEU A 87 6.44 -10.88 -0.84
N VAL A 88 7.39 -10.01 -1.21
CA VAL A 88 7.93 -9.94 -2.58
C VAL A 88 8.31 -11.31 -3.17
N PRO A 89 8.97 -12.23 -2.44
CA PRO A 89 9.35 -13.53 -3.00
C PRO A 89 8.18 -14.38 -3.50
N TYR A 90 6.95 -14.10 -3.04
CA TYR A 90 5.75 -14.82 -3.43
C TYR A 90 5.00 -14.16 -4.61
N TYR A 91 5.42 -12.97 -5.04
CA TYR A 91 4.77 -12.24 -6.12
C TYR A 91 5.32 -12.62 -7.49
N ARG A 92 4.45 -12.51 -8.49
CA ARG A 92 4.83 -12.58 -9.90
C ARG A 92 4.80 -11.16 -10.45
N PHE A 93 5.90 -10.73 -11.05
CA PHE A 93 6.04 -9.44 -11.70
C PHE A 93 5.95 -9.60 -13.20
#